data_AF-A0A7X4KPL8-F1
#
_entry.id   AF-A0A7X4KPL8-F1
#
_cell.length_a   1.000
_cell.length_b   1.000
_cell.length_c   1.000
_cell.angle_alpha   90.00
_cell.angle_beta   90.00
_cell.angle_gamma   90.00
#
_symmetry.space_group_name_H-M   'P 1'
#
loop_
_entity.id
_entity.type
_entity.pdbx_description
1 polymer ?
#
loop_
_entity_poly.entity_id
_entity_poly.type
_entity_poly.pdbx_seq_one_letter_code
_entity_poly.pdbx_strand_id
1 'polypeptide(L)'
;QVAALTTAAVAQGLKTHQVVALTTDAAAALSSAQAAALSTANLAALETADLAALKTAAIRALSSSQVGALTTDQVVALSTTQVAALVSSQA
;
A
#
# COMPACT_ATOMS: atom_id res chain seq x y z
N GLN A 1 13.74 -15.22 -2.01
CA GLN A 1 13.18 -15.58 -0.68
C GLN A 1 12.30 -14.45 -0.10
N VAL A 2 11.74 -13.52 -0.90
CA VAL A 2 10.81 -12.45 -0.44
C VAL A 2 9.36 -12.98 -0.25
N ALA A 3 9.07 -14.22 -0.63
CA ALA A 3 7.74 -14.82 -0.64
C ALA A 3 7.20 -15.27 0.74
N ALA A 4 7.87 -14.93 1.85
CA ALA A 4 7.43 -15.32 3.19
C ALA A 4 7.42 -14.14 4.19
N LEU A 5 7.13 -12.93 3.72
CA LEU A 5 6.54 -11.92 4.60
C LEU A 5 5.13 -12.40 4.96
N THR A 6 5.03 -13.26 5.98
CA THR A 6 3.75 -13.64 6.55
C THR A 6 3.04 -12.37 7.03
N THR A 7 1.71 -12.36 7.01
CA THR A 7 0.89 -11.27 7.56
C THR A 7 1.30 -10.89 9.00
N ALA A 8 1.83 -11.85 9.75
CA ALA A 8 2.37 -11.66 11.09
C ALA A 8 3.72 -10.92 11.15
N ALA A 9 4.56 -11.01 10.11
CA ALA A 9 5.84 -10.31 10.05
C ALA A 9 5.66 -8.80 9.74
N VAL A 10 4.67 -8.46 8.91
CA VAL A 10 4.26 -7.06 8.66
C VAL A 10 3.73 -6.42 9.93
N ALA A 11 2.97 -7.17 10.74
CA ALA A 11 2.41 -6.67 12.00
C ALA A 11 3.47 -6.41 13.10
N GLN A 12 4.68 -6.95 12.98
CA GLN A 12 5.69 -6.95 14.05
C GLN A 12 6.83 -5.93 13.87
N GLY A 13 6.75 -5.04 12.87
CA GLY A 13 7.62 -3.86 12.80
C GLY A 13 9.11 -4.18 12.67
N LEU A 14 9.58 -4.26 11.42
CA LEU A 14 11.01 -4.30 11.11
C LEU A 14 11.69 -2.98 11.60
N LYS A 15 13.04 -2.88 11.68
CA LYS A 15 13.75 -1.65 12.16
C LYS A 15 13.87 -0.55 11.09
N THR A 16 13.64 0.71 11.47
CA THR A 16 13.42 1.91 10.62
C THR A 16 14.21 2.03 9.31
N HIS A 17 15.54 1.84 9.29
CA HIS A 17 16.32 2.10 8.06
C HIS A 17 16.38 0.89 7.11
N GLN A 18 16.36 -0.32 7.67
CA GLN A 18 16.22 -1.55 6.88
C GLN A 18 14.76 -1.79 6.52
N VAL A 19 13.82 -1.23 7.27
CA VAL A 19 12.39 -1.14 6.97
C VAL A 19 12.14 -0.32 5.75
N VAL A 20 12.57 0.94 5.72
CA VAL A 20 12.14 1.88 4.68
C VAL A 20 12.44 1.35 3.27
N ALA A 21 13.59 0.70 3.06
CA ALA A 21 13.91 0.04 1.79
C ALA A 21 13.14 -1.28 1.58
N LEU A 22 13.00 -2.12 2.63
CA LEU A 22 12.20 -3.36 2.53
C LEU A 22 10.69 -3.11 2.42
N THR A 23 10.15 -2.01 2.93
CA THR A 23 8.71 -1.67 2.88
C THR A 23 8.32 -1.16 1.52
N THR A 24 9.19 -0.41 0.84
CA THR A 24 8.96 -0.02 -0.55
C THR A 24 9.00 -1.26 -1.46
N ASP A 25 9.97 -2.16 -1.26
CA ASP A 25 10.00 -3.46 -1.96
C ASP A 25 8.83 -4.38 -1.56
N ALA A 26 8.42 -4.38 -0.29
CA ALA A 26 7.27 -5.16 0.18
C ALA A 26 5.95 -4.61 -0.36
N ALA A 27 5.79 -3.29 -0.45
CA ALA A 27 4.67 -2.62 -1.10
C ALA A 27 4.62 -2.97 -2.59
N ALA A 28 5.77 -2.98 -3.27
CA ALA A 28 5.86 -3.45 -4.65
C ALA A 28 5.53 -4.96 -4.78
N ALA A 29 5.77 -5.75 -3.73
CA ALA A 29 5.47 -7.19 -3.68
C ALA A 29 4.03 -7.52 -3.26
N LEU A 30 3.25 -6.56 -2.74
CA LEU A 30 1.89 -6.80 -2.26
C LEU A 30 0.99 -7.32 -3.39
N SER A 31 0.33 -8.45 -3.14
CA SER A 31 -0.76 -8.91 -4.01
C SER A 31 -2.02 -8.07 -3.80
N SER A 32 -2.95 -8.11 -4.77
CA SER A 32 -4.27 -7.48 -4.66
C SER A 32 -5.05 -7.99 -3.44
N ALA A 33 -4.98 -9.29 -3.14
CA ALA A 33 -5.66 -9.88 -1.99
C ALA A 33 -5.08 -9.38 -0.66
N GLN A 34 -3.75 -9.22 -0.57
CA GLN A 34 -3.11 -8.64 0.61
C GLN A 34 -3.43 -7.15 0.78
N ALA A 35 -3.49 -6.40 -0.33
CA ALA A 35 -3.86 -4.99 -0.30
C ALA A 35 -5.32 -4.79 0.17
N ALA A 36 -6.23 -5.62 -0.33
CA ALA A 36 -7.63 -5.62 0.10
C ALA A 36 -7.80 -5.97 1.59
N ALA A 37 -6.89 -6.76 2.16
CA ALA A 37 -6.91 -7.15 3.57
C ALA A 37 -6.31 -6.11 4.54
N LEU A 38 -5.72 -5.01 4.04
CA LEU A 38 -5.16 -3.97 4.90
C LEU A 38 -6.26 -3.22 5.65
N SER A 39 -6.07 -2.95 6.94
CA SER A 39 -6.97 -2.05 7.66
C SER A 39 -6.77 -0.61 7.21
N THR A 40 -7.77 0.24 7.46
CA THR A 40 -7.67 1.69 7.24
C THR A 40 -6.55 2.33 8.05
N ALA A 41 -6.30 1.85 9.27
CA ALA A 41 -5.19 2.30 10.11
C ALA A 41 -3.82 1.93 9.51
N ASN A 42 -3.70 0.72 8.94
CA ASN A 42 -2.45 0.29 8.29
C ASN A 42 -2.18 1.13 7.03
N LEU A 43 -3.22 1.48 6.27
CA LEU A 43 -3.08 2.37 5.11
C LEU A 43 -2.65 3.78 5.52
N ALA A 44 -3.27 4.36 6.55
CA ALA A 44 -2.89 5.68 7.05
C ALA A 44 -1.46 5.72 7.62
N ALA A 45 -0.91 4.56 8.05
CA ALA A 45 0.46 4.44 8.53
C ALA A 45 1.52 4.24 7.42
N LEU A 46 1.12 4.02 6.16
CA LEU A 46 2.06 3.89 5.05
C LEU A 46 2.75 5.22 4.76
N GLU A 47 4.05 5.17 4.53
CA GLU A 47 4.79 6.32 4.03
C GLU A 47 4.41 6.60 2.57
N THR A 48 4.57 7.86 2.15
CA THR A 48 4.26 8.28 0.77
C THR A 48 5.11 7.55 -0.27
N ALA A 49 6.35 7.20 0.06
CA ALA A 49 7.25 6.41 -0.79
C ALA A 49 6.75 4.98 -0.99
N ASP A 50 6.25 4.33 0.06
CA ASP A 50 5.69 2.97 -0.03
C ASP A 50 4.42 2.96 -0.87
N LEU A 51 3.57 3.99 -0.70
CA LEU A 51 2.36 4.16 -1.50
C LEU A 51 2.69 4.35 -2.98
N ALA A 52 3.73 5.11 -3.31
CA ALA A 52 4.21 5.28 -4.68
C ALA A 52 4.74 3.97 -5.30
N ALA A 53 5.25 3.03 -4.48
CA ALA A 53 5.70 1.72 -4.93
C ALA A 53 4.59 0.68 -5.11
N LEU A 54 3.36 0.94 -4.62
CA LEU A 54 2.23 0.03 -4.83
C LEU A 54 1.88 -0.09 -6.31
N LYS A 55 1.79 -1.34 -6.78
CA LYS A 55 1.30 -1.65 -8.12
C LYS A 55 -0.15 -1.20 -8.29
N THR A 56 -0.51 -0.76 -9.49
CA THR A 56 -1.90 -0.39 -9.83
C THR A 56 -2.90 -1.51 -9.55
N ALA A 57 -2.50 -2.78 -9.66
CA ALA A 57 -3.35 -3.92 -9.32
C ALA A 57 -3.70 -4.00 -7.83
N ALA A 58 -2.79 -3.59 -6.94
CA ALA A 58 -3.06 -3.48 -5.52
C ALA A 58 -3.97 -2.28 -5.23
N ILE A 59 -3.73 -1.13 -5.90
CA ILE A 59 -4.56 0.07 -5.78
C ILE A 59 -6.01 -0.20 -6.20
N ARG A 60 -6.24 -0.91 -7.31
CA ARG A 60 -7.61 -1.31 -7.74
C ARG A 60 -8.31 -2.26 -6.77
N ALA A 61 -7.56 -2.93 -5.90
CA ALA A 61 -8.12 -3.88 -4.93
C ALA A 61 -8.56 -3.19 -3.62
N LEU A 62 -8.26 -1.90 -3.47
CA LEU A 62 -8.71 -1.11 -2.33
C LEU A 62 -10.21 -0.83 -2.42
N SER A 63 -10.89 -0.98 -1.29
CA SER A 63 -12.29 -0.58 -1.10
C SER A 63 -12.43 0.93 -0.92
N SER A 64 -13.63 1.48 -1.12
CA SER A 64 -13.91 2.90 -0.90
C SER A 64 -13.60 3.37 0.53
N SER A 65 -13.80 2.52 1.53
CA SER A 65 -13.46 2.84 2.93
C SER A 65 -11.95 2.94 3.15
N GLN A 66 -11.17 2.08 2.49
CA GLN A 66 -9.70 2.11 2.50
C GLN A 66 -9.16 3.35 1.78
N VAL A 67 -9.77 3.71 0.65
CA VAL A 67 -9.43 4.93 -0.10
C VAL A 67 -9.76 6.19 0.70
N GLY A 68 -10.91 6.22 1.37
CA GLY A 68 -11.30 7.34 2.24
C GLY A 68 -10.46 7.49 3.51
N ALA A 69 -9.66 6.47 3.86
CA ALA A 69 -8.74 6.52 4.99
C ALA A 69 -7.34 7.04 4.63
N LEU A 70 -7.07 7.27 3.34
CA LEU A 70 -5.81 7.89 2.91
C LEU A 70 -5.71 9.33 3.42
N THR A 71 -4.54 9.71 3.90
CA THR A 71 -4.26 11.08 4.31
C THR A 71 -4.07 11.99 3.09
N THR A 72 -4.16 13.30 3.29
CA THR A 72 -3.94 14.27 2.20
C THR A 72 -2.54 14.12 1.60
N ASP A 73 -1.51 13.94 2.42
CA ASP A 73 -0.13 13.77 1.96
C ASP A 73 0.05 12.50 1.12
N GLN A 74 -0.63 11.42 1.51
CA GLN A 74 -0.67 10.16 0.76
C GLN A 74 -1.35 10.33 -0.60
N VAL A 75 -2.48 11.04 -0.65
CA VAL A 75 -3.18 11.31 -1.91
C VAL A 75 -2.31 12.16 -2.85
N VAL A 76 -1.61 13.17 -2.33
CA VAL A 76 -0.69 14.01 -3.12
C VAL A 76 0.51 13.21 -3.66
N ALA A 77 0.95 12.18 -2.94
CA ALA A 77 2.06 11.33 -3.35
C ALA A 77 1.71 10.29 -4.43
N LEU A 78 0.42 10.08 -4.74
CA LEU A 78 0.01 9.14 -5.77
C LEU A 78 0.44 9.61 -7.17
N SER A 79 0.98 8.69 -7.95
CA SER A 79 1.24 8.94 -9.38
C SER A 79 -0.07 9.03 -10.16
N THR A 80 -0.04 9.71 -11.31
CA THR A 80 -1.18 9.81 -12.23
C THR A 80 -1.72 8.44 -12.65
N THR A 81 -0.84 7.46 -12.85
CA THR A 81 -1.21 6.08 -13.21
C THR A 81 -1.93 5.36 -12.07
N GLN A 82 -1.54 5.59 -10.82
CA GLN A 82 -2.23 5.03 -9.65
C GLN A 82 -3.59 5.70 -9.42
N VAL A 83 -3.69 7.02 -9.62
CA VAL A 83 -4.98 7.74 -9.57
C VAL A 83 -5.92 7.25 -10.68
N ALA A 84 -5.43 7.06 -11.90
CA ALA A 84 -6.23 6.52 -13.00
C ALA A 84 -6.74 5.11 -12.69
N ALA A 85 -5.89 4.26 -12.09
CA ALA A 85 -6.30 2.93 -11.64
C ALA A 85 -7.42 3.00 -10.59
N LEU A 86 -7.30 3.90 -9.62
CA LEU A 86 -8.31 4.12 -8.58
C LEU A 86 -9.65 4.63 -9.14
N VAL A 87 -9.62 5.51 -10.13
CA VAL A 87 -10.84 5.99 -10.82
C VAL A 87 -11.47 4.85 -11.62
N SER A 88 -10.66 4.05 -12.34
CA SER A 88 -11.17 2.93 -13.15
C SER A 88 -11.84 1.83 -12.34
N SER A 89 -11.47 1.65 -11.07
CA SER A 89 -12.10 0.67 -10.18
C SER A 89 -13.36 1.20 -9.48
N GLN A 90 -13.63 2.50 -9.55
CA GLN A 90 -14.80 3.15 -8.96
C GLN A 90 -15.92 3.46 -9.96
N ALA A 91 -15.61 3.37 -11.26
CA ALA A 91 -16.57 3.53 -12.36
C ALA A 91 -17.32 2.21 -12.63
#